data_AF-A0A2V4RPJ5-F1
#
_entry.id   AF-A0A2V4RPJ5-F1
#
_cell.length_a   1.000
_cell.length_b   1.000
_cell.length_c   1.000
_cell.angle_alpha   90.00
_cell.angle_beta   90.00
_cell.angle_gamma   90.00
#
_symmetry.space_group_name_H-M   'P 1'
#
loop_
_entity.id
_entity.type
_entity.pdbx_description
1 polymer ?
#
loop_
_entity_poly.entity_id
_entity_poly.type
_entity_poly.pdbx_seq_one_letter_code
_entity_poly.pdbx_strand_id
1 'polypeptide(L)'
;MATAKGEKLHRAFPGVIAAVEHIGSTAIAGIRRVQLHGYRQSSPEITRHAAFRNDLRASPDATAAYDAFKQRCRQRLPEGSHAYSDCQSQRIQHRETMAMAALE
;
A
#
# COMPACT_ATOMS: atom_id res chain seq x y z
N MET A 1 3.98 16.34 -9.46
CA MET A 1 3.91 15.33 -10.54
C MET A 1 3.01 14.12 -10.24
N ALA A 2 2.72 13.77 -8.97
CA ALA A 2 1.77 12.70 -8.63
C ALA A 2 0.29 13.06 -8.88
N THR A 3 -0.08 14.33 -8.75
CA THR A 3 -1.45 14.85 -8.86
C THR A 3 -2.03 14.76 -10.28
N ALA A 4 -1.26 15.14 -11.30
CA ALA A 4 -1.73 15.14 -12.70
C ALA A 4 -2.08 13.73 -13.26
N LYS A 5 -1.48 12.67 -12.70
CA LYS A 5 -1.81 11.28 -13.08
C LYS A 5 -3.08 10.77 -12.42
N GLY A 6 -3.34 11.19 -11.17
CA GLY A 6 -4.57 10.89 -10.44
C GLY A 6 -5.81 11.50 -11.09
N GLU A 7 -5.72 12.75 -11.56
CA GLU A 7 -6.85 13.42 -12.24
C GLU A 7 -7.25 12.75 -13.55
N LYS A 8 -6.29 12.27 -14.36
CA LYS A 8 -6.60 11.52 -15.59
C LYS A 8 -7.31 10.20 -15.30
N LEU A 9 -6.94 9.52 -14.21
CA LEU A 9 -7.58 8.28 -13.78
C LEU A 9 -9.00 8.53 -13.25
N HIS A 10 -9.18 9.55 -12.41
CA HIS A 10 -10.51 9.94 -11.93
C HIS A 10 -11.45 10.29 -13.09
N ARG A 11 -10.94 10.96 -14.14
CA ARG A 11 -11.72 11.28 -15.35
C ARG A 11 -12.05 10.05 -16.19
N ALA A 12 -11.16 9.07 -16.26
CA ALA A 12 -11.38 7.83 -16.99
C ALA A 12 -12.35 6.87 -16.27
N PHE A 13 -12.50 6.99 -14.95
CA PHE A 13 -13.34 6.11 -14.12
C PHE A 13 -14.23 6.91 -13.15
N PRO A 14 -15.15 7.75 -13.67
CA PRO A 14 -15.99 8.59 -12.83
C PRO A 14 -16.88 7.75 -11.90
N GLY A 15 -16.88 8.05 -10.61
CA GLY A 15 -17.68 7.36 -9.59
C GLY A 15 -17.11 6.03 -9.07
N VAL A 16 -15.93 5.59 -9.56
CA VAL A 16 -15.34 4.29 -9.23
C VAL A 16 -14.04 4.42 -8.41
N ILE A 17 -13.28 5.51 -8.59
CA ILE A 17 -11.97 5.70 -7.94
C ILE A 17 -12.03 6.84 -6.92
N ALA A 18 -12.18 6.51 -5.64
CA ALA A 18 -12.13 7.49 -4.54
C ALA A 18 -10.71 7.81 -4.04
N ALA A 19 -9.74 6.91 -4.22
CA ALA A 19 -8.36 7.11 -3.77
C ALA A 19 -7.35 6.44 -4.70
N VAL A 20 -6.19 7.07 -4.88
CA VAL A 20 -5.02 6.48 -5.56
C VAL A 20 -3.88 6.46 -4.55
N GLU A 21 -3.69 5.32 -3.90
CA GLU A 21 -2.61 5.16 -2.93
C GLU A 21 -1.42 4.45 -3.59
N HIS A 22 -0.30 5.17 -3.71
CA HIS A 22 0.93 4.68 -4.33
C HIS A 22 1.86 4.06 -3.28
N ILE A 23 2.29 2.80 -3.48
CA ILE A 23 3.40 2.20 -2.73
C ILE A 23 4.42 1.59 -3.72
N GLY A 24 5.55 2.27 -3.87
CA GLY A 24 6.79 1.78 -4.49
C GLY A 24 6.85 1.81 -6.02
N SER A 25 7.87 2.49 -6.57
CA SER A 25 8.20 2.46 -8.00
C SER A 25 9.72 2.34 -8.19
N THR A 26 10.21 1.22 -8.71
CA THR A 26 11.54 1.18 -9.36
C THR A 26 11.35 1.59 -10.82
N ALA A 27 12.30 2.32 -11.41
CA ALA A 27 12.21 2.92 -12.74
C ALA A 27 12.82 2.06 -13.88
N ILE A 28 12.53 0.75 -13.94
CA ILE A 28 13.01 -0.17 -15.01
C ILE A 28 11.92 -0.44 -16.06
N ALA A 29 12.14 -0.13 -17.34
CA ALA A 29 11.14 -0.34 -18.40
C ALA A 29 10.64 -1.81 -18.42
N GLY A 30 9.36 -2.03 -18.65
CA GLY A 30 8.74 -3.38 -18.59
C GLY A 30 8.32 -3.85 -17.20
N ILE A 31 8.68 -3.13 -16.12
CA ILE A 31 8.26 -3.46 -14.74
C ILE A 31 7.02 -2.65 -14.35
N ARG A 32 6.04 -3.30 -13.71
CA ARG A 32 4.85 -2.68 -13.12
C ARG A 32 5.23 -1.54 -12.17
N ARG A 33 4.80 -0.32 -12.49
CA ARG A 33 5.20 0.93 -11.79
C ARG A 33 4.26 1.38 -10.69
N VAL A 34 2.99 1.05 -10.83
CA VAL A 34 1.91 1.52 -9.97
C VAL A 34 0.91 0.40 -9.77
N GLN A 35 0.32 0.35 -8.58
CA GLN A 35 -0.88 -0.40 -8.29
C GLN A 35 -1.95 0.61 -7.89
N LEU A 36 -3.13 0.49 -8.48
CA LEU A 36 -4.27 1.35 -8.16
C LEU A 36 -5.27 0.51 -7.38
N HIS A 37 -5.69 1.03 -6.23
CA HIS A 37 -6.74 0.45 -5.40
C HIS A 37 -8.00 1.33 -5.54
N GLY A 38 -9.03 0.83 -6.24
CA GLY A 38 -10.27 1.55 -6.44
C GLY A 38 -11.33 1.13 -5.43
N TYR A 39 -11.92 2.10 -4.72
CA TYR A 39 -12.98 1.88 -3.74
C TYR A 39 -14.12 2.88 -3.94
N ARG A 40 -15.34 2.48 -3.55
CA ARG A 40 -16.46 3.41 -3.42
C ARG A 40 -16.16 4.43 -2.31
N GLN A 41 -16.71 5.64 -2.46
CA GLN A 41 -16.64 6.67 -1.44
C GLN A 41 -17.14 6.14 -0.09
N SER A 42 -16.42 6.49 0.99
CA SER A 42 -16.68 6.03 2.36
C SER A 42 -16.49 4.52 2.59
N SER A 43 -15.83 3.81 1.69
CA SER A 43 -15.43 2.42 1.96
C SER A 43 -14.46 2.36 3.16
N PRO A 44 -14.66 1.44 4.12
CA PRO A 44 -13.74 1.27 5.25
C PRO A 44 -12.33 0.89 4.81
N GLU A 45 -12.18 0.34 3.61
CA GLU A 45 -10.89 0.04 2.98
C GLU A 45 -10.02 1.29 2.83
N ILE A 46 -10.64 2.45 2.54
CA ILE A 46 -9.93 3.73 2.43
C ILE A 46 -9.31 4.10 3.79
N THR A 47 -10.10 3.97 4.86
CA THR A 47 -9.64 4.23 6.23
C THR A 47 -8.54 3.25 6.63
N ARG A 48 -8.72 1.95 6.36
CA ARG A 48 -7.74 0.88 6.64
C ARG A 48 -6.38 1.19 6.01
N HIS A 49 -6.39 1.55 4.72
CA HIS A 49 -5.18 1.91 3.99
C HIS A 49 -4.52 3.19 4.51
N ALA A 50 -5.30 4.24 4.76
CA ALA A 50 -4.80 5.49 5.32
C ALA A 50 -4.22 5.32 6.74
N ALA A 51 -4.88 4.53 7.58
CA ALA A 51 -4.45 4.22 8.96
C ALA A 51 -3.08 3.54 8.96
N PHE A 52 -2.92 2.46 8.18
CA PHE A 52 -1.65 1.75 8.05
C PHE A 52 -0.51 2.67 7.59
N ARG A 53 -0.77 3.50 6.56
CA ARG A 53 0.19 4.49 6.05
C ARG A 53 0.60 5.49 7.12
N ASN A 54 -0.37 6.04 7.85
CA ASN A 54 -0.13 7.05 8.87
C ASN A 54 0.64 6.45 10.06
N ASP A 55 0.27 5.24 10.48
CA ASP A 55 0.98 4.49 11.51
C ASP A 55 2.44 4.25 11.11
N LEU A 56 2.76 3.91 9.84
CA LEU A 56 4.17 3.77 9.40
C LEU A 56 4.91 5.10 9.51
N ARG A 57 4.28 6.18 9.05
CA ARG A 57 4.89 7.52 9.01
C ARG A 57 5.09 8.14 10.39
N ALA A 58 4.30 7.74 11.38
CA ALA A 58 4.41 8.24 12.73
C ALA A 58 5.70 7.78 13.45
N SER A 59 6.34 6.71 12.97
CA SER A 59 7.54 6.14 13.60
C SER A 59 8.59 5.73 12.57
N PRO A 60 9.76 6.41 12.53
CA PRO A 60 10.89 6.00 11.70
C PRO A 60 11.34 4.56 11.98
N ASP A 61 11.31 4.15 13.26
CA ASP A 61 11.66 2.79 13.68
C ASP A 61 10.68 1.76 13.13
N ALA A 62 9.37 2.03 13.19
CA ALA A 62 8.37 1.14 12.62
C ALA A 62 8.52 1.02 11.09
N THR A 63 8.83 2.11 10.41
CA THR A 63 9.14 2.12 8.98
C THR A 63 10.37 1.25 8.67
N ALA A 64 11.46 1.42 9.43
CA ALA A 64 12.68 0.63 9.25
C ALA A 64 12.45 -0.86 9.52
N ALA A 65 11.73 -1.22 10.59
CA ALA A 65 11.40 -2.60 10.92
C ALA A 65 10.53 -3.27 9.84
N TYR A 66 9.58 -2.52 9.28
CA TYR A 66 8.73 -2.99 8.19
C TYR A 66 9.54 -3.16 6.89
N ASP A 67 10.45 -2.24 6.57
CA ASP A 67 11.29 -2.38 5.37
C ASP A 67 12.25 -3.56 5.46
N ALA A 68 12.93 -3.72 6.60
CA ALA A 68 13.78 -4.88 6.85
C ALA A 68 13.02 -6.21 6.73
N PHE A 69 11.75 -6.25 7.17
CA PHE A 69 10.89 -7.42 7.00
C PHE A 69 10.57 -7.72 5.53
N LYS A 70 10.18 -6.70 4.75
CA LYS A 70 9.94 -6.89 3.31
C LYS A 70 11.19 -7.38 2.58
N GLN A 71 12.37 -6.88 2.95
CA GLN A 71 13.64 -7.32 2.40
C GLN A 71 13.91 -8.80 2.73
N ARG A 72 13.66 -9.25 3.97
CA ARG A 72 13.77 -10.67 4.34
C ARG A 72 12.84 -11.58 3.52
N CYS A 73 11.58 -11.17 3.33
CA CYS A 73 10.65 -11.92 2.47
C CYS A 73 11.18 -12.01 1.02
N ARG A 74 11.72 -10.92 0.47
CA ARG A 74 12.27 -10.89 -0.89
C ARG A 74 13.51 -11.77 -1.05
N GLN A 75 14.40 -11.76 -0.06
CA GLN A 75 15.62 -12.60 -0.08
C GLN A 75 15.28 -14.10 -0.05
N ARG A 76 14.23 -14.49 0.69
CA ARG A 76 13.82 -15.90 0.81
C ARG A 76 12.97 -16.38 -0.37
N LEU A 77 12.29 -15.48 -1.05
CA LEU A 77 11.32 -15.77 -2.11
C LEU A 77 11.67 -14.96 -3.37
N PRO A 78 12.80 -15.25 -4.03
CA PRO A 78 13.29 -14.48 -5.16
C PRO A 78 12.37 -14.60 -6.39
N GLU A 79 11.63 -15.70 -6.51
CA GLU A 79 10.62 -15.91 -7.55
C GLU A 79 9.23 -16.09 -6.93
N GLY A 80 8.22 -15.44 -7.51
CA GLY A 80 6.82 -15.56 -7.10
C GLY A 80 6.30 -14.39 -6.29
N SER A 81 5.55 -13.50 -6.96
CA SER A 81 4.86 -12.38 -6.32
C SER A 81 3.81 -12.83 -5.28
N HIS A 82 3.20 -14.01 -5.46
CA HIS A 82 2.23 -14.56 -4.52
C HIS A 82 2.89 -14.98 -3.21
N ALA A 83 3.96 -15.79 -3.26
CA ALA A 83 4.71 -16.19 -2.07
C ALA A 83 5.25 -14.98 -1.30
N TYR A 84 5.76 -13.97 -2.01
CA TYR A 84 6.16 -12.70 -1.40
C TYR A 84 5.02 -11.98 -0.69
N SER A 85 3.83 -11.95 -1.29
CA SER A 85 2.63 -11.33 -0.70
C SER A 85 2.19 -12.11 0.55
N ASP A 86 2.13 -13.43 0.46
CA ASP A 86 1.75 -14.32 1.57
C ASP A 86 2.70 -14.19 2.76
N CYS A 87 4.00 -14.06 2.50
CA CYS A 87 5.01 -13.81 3.54
C CYS A 87 4.68 -12.55 4.35
N GLN A 88 4.05 -11.54 3.75
CA GLN A 88 3.77 -10.26 4.38
C GLN A 88 2.38 -10.14 4.98
N SER A 89 1.42 -10.96 4.52
CA SER A 89 -0.01 -10.84 4.81
C SER A 89 -0.30 -10.72 6.31
N GLN A 90 0.20 -11.62 7.15
CA GLN A 90 -0.08 -11.61 8.59
C GLN A 90 0.43 -10.34 9.29
N ARG A 91 1.60 -9.84 8.89
CA ARG A 91 2.20 -8.66 9.51
C ARG A 91 1.50 -7.37 9.08
N ILE A 92 1.06 -7.31 7.81
CA ILE A 92 0.24 -6.22 7.30
C ILE A 92 -1.09 -6.18 8.04
N GLN A 93 -1.80 -7.30 8.12
CA GLN A 93 -3.08 -7.41 8.82
C GLN A 93 -2.98 -7.00 10.29
N HIS A 94 -1.98 -7.51 11.02
CA HIS A 94 -1.78 -7.14 12.42
C HIS A 94 -1.62 -5.63 12.61
N ARG A 95 -0.82 -4.99 11.75
CA ARG A 95 -0.55 -3.55 11.84
C ARG A 95 -1.74 -2.71 11.40
N GLU A 96 -2.49 -3.16 10.40
CA GLU A 96 -3.77 -2.55 10.03
C GLU A 96 -4.76 -2.58 11.19
N THR A 97 -4.89 -3.71 11.88
CA THR A 97 -5.74 -3.81 13.09
C THR A 97 -5.31 -2.82 14.17
N MET A 98 -4.01 -2.77 14.49
CA MET A 98 -3.50 -1.82 15.51
C MET A 98 -3.72 -0.37 15.10
N ALA A 99 -3.47 -0.04 13.83
CA ALA A 99 -3.64 1.31 13.31
C ALA A 99 -5.12 1.74 13.28
N MET A 100 -6.04 0.81 12.99
CA MET A 100 -7.48 1.06 13.03
C MET A 100 -7.99 1.28 14.46
N ALA A 101 -7.54 0.46 15.41
CA ALA A 101 -7.90 0.61 16.83
C ALA A 101 -7.42 1.94 17.43
N ALA A 102 -6.33 2.52 16.91
CA ALA A 102 -5.81 3.81 17.35
C ALA A 102 -6.60 5.03 16.83
N LEU A 103 -7.61 4.83 15.98
CA LEU A 103 -8.50 5.87 15.46
C LEU A 103 -9.82 5.99 16.25
N GLU A 104 -10.08 5.07 17.17
CA GLU A 104 -11.24 5.03 18.08
C GLU A 104 -10.95 5.79 19.37
#